data_AF-A0A2S8ZRP7-F1
#
_entry.id   AF-A0A2S8ZRP7-F1
#
_cell.length_a   1.000
_cell.length_b   1.000
_cell.length_c   1.000
_cell.angle_alpha   90.00
_cell.angle_beta   90.00
_cell.angle_gamma   90.00
#
_symmetry.space_group_name_H-M   'P 1'
#
loop_
_entity.id
_entity.type
_entity.pdbx_description
1 polymer ?
#
loop_
_entity_poly.entity_id
_entity_poly.type
_entity_poly.pdbx_seq_one_letter_code
_entity_poly.pdbx_strand_id
1 'polypeptide(L)'
;MIHFTPEEKNLILAAIQYEKEIQDKADDEEIDYVEEIEEEIQRENVFISRRNIDSIGIYLGHLLDKADQYNNAEVLSLESKLDDLSNLP
;
A
#
# COMPACT_ATOMS: atom_id res chain seq x y z
N MET A 1 -15.42 3.65 4.72
CA MET A 1 -14.39 4.61 5.15
C MET A 1 -13.39 3.85 5.99
N ILE A 2 -12.15 3.77 5.55
CA ILE A 2 -11.13 2.93 6.20
C ILE A 2 -10.30 3.80 7.14
N HIS A 3 -10.01 3.28 8.33
CA HIS A 3 -9.14 3.96 9.29
C HIS A 3 -7.80 3.25 9.34
N PHE A 4 -6.76 3.95 8.88
CA PHE A 4 -5.38 3.55 9.03
C PHE A 4 -4.72 4.34 10.15
N THR A 5 -3.98 3.66 11.00
CA THR A 5 -3.07 4.27 11.97
C THR A 5 -1.91 4.97 11.24
N PRO A 6 -1.22 5.92 11.90
CA PRO A 6 -0.04 6.55 11.32
C PRO A 6 1.02 5.53 10.88
N GLU A 7 1.23 4.48 11.66
CA GLU A 7 2.19 3.41 11.37
C GLU A 7 1.80 2.64 10.10
N GLU A 8 0.53 2.26 9.98
CA GLU A 8 0.03 1.60 8.78
C GLU A 8 0.16 2.51 7.54
N LYS A 9 -0.17 3.80 7.66
CA LYS A 9 0.01 4.75 6.56
C LYS A 9 1.47 4.86 6.13
N ASN A 10 2.40 4.91 7.09
CA ASN A 10 3.83 4.96 6.78
C ASN A 10 4.30 3.70 6.03
N LEU A 11 3.80 2.52 6.40
CA LEU A 11 4.10 1.28 5.69
C LEU A 11 3.54 1.30 4.26
N ILE A 12 2.30 1.76 4.07
CA ILE A 12 1.71 1.88 2.72
C ILE A 12 2.50 2.86 1.85
N LEU A 13 2.88 4.02 2.40
CA LEU A 13 3.67 5.02 1.68
C LEU A 13 5.07 4.50 1.34
N ALA A 14 5.72 3.76 2.25
CA ALA A 14 7.01 3.13 1.97
C ALA A 14 6.92 2.07 0.86
N ALA A 15 5.85 1.27 0.85
CA ALA A 15 5.59 0.30 -0.20
C ALA A 15 5.34 0.96 -1.56
N ILE A 16 4.53 2.03 -1.59
CA ILE A 16 4.27 2.84 -2.79
C ILE A 16 5.56 3.45 -3.34
N GLN A 17 6.39 4.04 -2.47
CA GLN A 17 7.67 4.62 -2.89
C GLN A 17 8.57 3.58 -3.54
N TYR A 18 8.60 2.36 -2.99
CA TYR A 18 9.39 1.28 -3.56
C TYR A 18 8.85 0.81 -4.91
N GLU A 19 7.53 0.74 -5.06
CA GLU A 19 6.89 0.43 -6.34
C GLU A 19 7.27 1.47 -7.40
N LYS A 20 7.20 2.76 -7.08
CA LYS A 20 7.60 3.84 -8.00
C LYS A 20 9.05 3.70 -8.45
N GLU A 21 9.97 3.34 -7.54
CA GLU A 21 11.38 3.10 -7.88
C GLU A 21 11.60 1.90 -8.81
N ILE A 22 10.68 0.92 -8.79
CA ILE A 22 10.67 -0.21 -9.71
C ILE A 22 10.07 0.20 -11.06
N GLN A 23 8.92 0.89 -11.04
CA GLN A 23 8.14 1.29 -12.22
C GLN A 23 8.76 2.45 -13.01
N ASP A 24 9.59 3.30 -12.41
CA ASP A 24 10.41 4.30 -13.14
C ASP A 24 11.29 3.64 -14.24
N LYS A 25 11.38 2.31 -14.27
CA LYS A 25 12.08 1.52 -15.28
C LYS A 25 11.15 0.83 -16.29
N ALA A 26 9.83 0.90 -16.12
CA ALA A 26 8.81 0.15 -16.84
C ALA A 26 7.48 0.95 -16.96
N ASP A 27 7.35 1.73 -18.04
CA ASP A 27 6.12 2.38 -18.57
C ASP A 27 5.42 3.49 -17.74
N ASP A 28 5.10 4.60 -18.41
CA ASP A 28 4.48 5.81 -17.83
C ASP A 28 3.00 5.65 -17.43
N GLU A 29 2.26 4.67 -17.99
CA GLU A 29 0.81 4.51 -17.72
C GLU A 29 0.48 3.86 -16.35
N GLU A 30 1.40 3.11 -15.75
CA GLU A 30 1.18 2.51 -14.41
C GLU A 30 1.44 3.52 -13.27
N ILE A 31 2.24 4.55 -13.53
CA ILE A 31 2.63 5.59 -12.56
C ILE A 31 1.40 6.39 -12.07
N ASP A 32 0.50 6.76 -12.98
CA ASP A 32 -0.71 7.54 -12.67
C ASP A 32 -1.59 6.83 -11.60
N TYR A 33 -1.63 5.51 -11.62
CA TYR A 33 -2.45 4.72 -10.70
C TYR A 33 -1.81 4.62 -9.30
N VAL A 34 -0.49 4.55 -9.23
CA VAL A 34 0.25 4.55 -7.95
C VAL A 34 0.15 5.90 -7.25
N GLU A 35 0.18 7.00 -8.02
CA GLU A 35 -0.01 8.37 -7.51
C GLU A 35 -1.40 8.59 -6.91
N GLU A 36 -2.47 8.08 -7.56
CA GLU A 36 -3.82 8.16 -7.02
C GLU A 36 -3.92 7.52 -5.62
N ILE A 37 -3.32 6.34 -5.45
CA ILE A 37 -3.33 5.63 -4.16
C ILE A 37 -2.56 6.44 -3.11
N GLU A 38 -1.40 7.00 -3.46
CA GLU A 38 -0.60 7.82 -2.55
C GLU A 38 -1.38 9.02 -2.02
N GLU A 39 -2.02 9.77 -2.91
CA GLU A 39 -2.81 10.95 -2.54
C GLU A 39 -3.96 10.59 -1.58
N GLU A 40 -4.67 9.49 -1.82
CA GLU A 40 -5.77 9.06 -0.96
C GLU A 40 -5.29 8.62 0.44
N ILE A 41 -4.13 7.96 0.55
CA ILE A 41 -3.57 7.52 1.84
C ILE A 41 -3.16 8.70 2.72
N GLN A 42 -2.67 9.79 2.11
CA GLN A 42 -2.26 11.00 2.83
C GLN A 42 -3.45 11.77 3.43
N ARG A 43 -4.67 11.57 2.94
CA ARG A 43 -5.88 12.23 3.47
C ARG A 43 -6.24 11.70 4.85
N GLU A 44 -6.82 12.57 5.69
CA GLU A 44 -7.37 12.17 7.00
C GLU A 44 -8.38 11.02 6.85
N ASN A 45 -9.18 11.11 5.79
CA ASN A 45 -10.25 10.20 5.46
C ASN A 45 -9.90 9.43 4.18
N VAL A 46 -9.57 8.15 4.32
CA VAL A 46 -9.08 7.34 3.19
C VAL A 46 -10.25 6.71 2.43
N PHE A 47 -10.31 7.00 1.12
CA PHE A 47 -11.29 6.46 0.17
C PHE A 47 -10.58 5.70 -0.94
N ILE A 48 -10.27 4.44 -0.67
CA ILE A 48 -9.61 3.54 -1.64
C ILE A 48 -10.60 2.50 -2.17
N SER A 49 -10.51 2.20 -3.46
CA SER A 49 -11.30 1.15 -4.09
C SER A 49 -10.78 -0.24 -3.69
N ARG A 50 -11.57 -1.30 -3.97
CA ARG A 50 -11.08 -2.68 -3.80
C ARG A 50 -9.82 -2.96 -4.63
N ARG A 51 -9.76 -2.43 -5.85
CA ARG A 51 -8.58 -2.55 -6.71
C ARG A 51 -7.35 -1.91 -6.05
N ASN A 52 -7.53 -0.76 -5.40
CA ASN A 52 -6.45 -0.07 -4.69
C ASN A 52 -5.98 -0.90 -3.49
N ILE A 53 -6.90 -1.55 -2.77
CA ILE A 53 -6.57 -2.47 -1.67
C ILE A 53 -5.72 -3.64 -2.18
N ASP A 54 -6.13 -4.27 -3.28
CA ASP A 54 -5.38 -5.39 -3.88
C ASP A 54 -3.97 -4.95 -4.31
N SER A 55 -3.85 -3.75 -4.91
CA SER A 55 -2.56 -3.17 -5.29
C SER A 55 -1.67 -2.86 -4.10
N ILE A 56 -2.21 -2.26 -3.03
CA ILE A 56 -1.45 -2.02 -1.79
C ILE A 56 -0.93 -3.35 -1.22
N GLY A 57 -1.73 -4.42 -1.25
CA GLY A 57 -1.29 -5.76 -0.83
C GLY A 57 -0.07 -6.25 -1.63
N ILE A 58 -0.07 -6.06 -2.95
CA ILE A 58 1.09 -6.38 -3.80
C ILE A 58 2.32 -5.56 -3.38
N TYR A 59 2.16 -4.24 -3.19
CA TYR A 59 3.27 -3.35 -2.85
C TYR A 59 3.86 -3.67 -1.47
N LEU A 60 3.02 -4.02 -0.49
CA LEU A 60 3.47 -4.42 0.85
C LEU A 60 4.34 -5.68 0.81
N GLY A 61 4.08 -6.59 -0.12
CA GLY A 61 4.91 -7.77 -0.34
C GLY A 61 6.38 -7.43 -0.57
N HIS A 62 6.69 -6.29 -1.19
CA HIS A 62 8.08 -5.84 -1.37
C HIS A 62 8.79 -5.48 -0.07
N LEU A 63 8.06 -5.10 0.97
CA LEU A 63 8.65 -4.78 2.27
C LEU A 63 9.06 -6.03 3.04
N LEU A 64 8.41 -7.18 2.77
CA LEU A 64 8.74 -8.46 3.41
C LEU A 64 10.16 -8.94 3.06
N ASP A 65 10.63 -8.60 1.86
CA ASP A 65 12.00 -8.89 1.39
C ASP A 65 13.06 -8.00 2.07
N LYS A 66 12.64 -6.95 2.79
CA LYS A 66 13.47 -5.95 3.48
C LYS A 66 13.34 -6.03 5.00
N ALA A 67 13.42 -7.26 5.53
CA ALA A 67 13.28 -7.54 6.96
C ALA A 67 14.34 -6.84 7.87
N ASP A 68 15.39 -6.29 7.27
CA ASP A 68 16.40 -5.44 7.94
C ASP A 68 15.92 -4.00 8.18
N GLN A 69 14.91 -3.54 7.42
CA GLN A 69 14.39 -2.18 7.43
C GLN A 69 12.95 -2.08 7.95
N TYR A 70 12.16 -3.14 7.79
CA TYR A 70 10.74 -3.16 8.15
C TYR A 70 10.41 -4.35 9.06
N ASN A 71 9.42 -4.15 9.93
CA ASN A 71 8.91 -5.21 10.79
C ASN A 71 7.90 -6.07 10.04
N ASN A 72 8.31 -7.28 9.62
CA ASN A 72 7.44 -8.19 8.87
C ASN A 72 6.13 -8.53 9.61
N ALA A 73 6.11 -8.52 10.94
CA ALA A 73 4.87 -8.78 11.68
C ALA A 73 3.84 -7.65 11.49
N GLU A 74 4.30 -6.40 11.40
CA GLU A 74 3.44 -5.24 11.14
C GLU A 74 2.96 -5.23 9.68
N VAL A 75 3.84 -5.57 8.73
CA VAL A 75 3.49 -5.70 7.31
C VAL A 75 2.41 -6.78 7.12
N LEU A 76 2.61 -7.98 7.67
CA LEU A 76 1.63 -9.08 7.58
C LEU A 76 0.30 -8.73 8.29
N SER A 77 0.36 -8.00 9.41
CA SER A 77 -0.86 -7.55 10.09
C SER A 77 -1.65 -6.56 9.24
N LEU A 78 -0.96 -5.69 8.50
CA LEU A 78 -1.59 -4.74 7.59
C LEU A 78 -2.15 -5.45 6.34
N GLU A 79 -1.43 -6.42 5.77
CA GLU A 79 -1.94 -7.27 4.68
C GLU A 79 -3.23 -7.99 5.09
N SER A 80 -3.25 -8.62 6.27
CA SER A 80 -4.46 -9.28 6.78
C SER A 80 -5.63 -8.30 6.94
N LYS A 81 -5.38 -7.07 7.39
CA LYS A 81 -6.40 -6.03 7.50
C LYS A 81 -6.95 -5.63 6.12
N LEU A 82 -6.09 -5.54 5.11
CA LEU A 82 -6.47 -5.23 3.74
C LEU A 82 -7.29 -6.36 3.11
N ASP A 83 -6.91 -7.62 3.36
CA ASP A 83 -7.67 -8.80 2.94
C ASP A 83 -9.07 -8.83 3.56
N ASP A 84 -9.20 -8.50 4.85
CA ASP A 84 -10.51 -8.41 5.49
C ASP A 84 -11.39 -7.34 4.83
N LEU A 85 -10.80 -6.21 4.40
CA LEU A 85 -11.50 -5.13 3.72
C LEU A 85 -11.89 -5.48 2.27
N SER A 86 -11.06 -6.25 1.56
CA SER A 86 -11.34 -6.68 0.18
C SER A 86 -12.43 -7.77 0.10
N ASN A 87 -12.61 -8.53 1.18
CA ASN A 87 -13.60 -9.61 1.30
C ASN A 87 -14.96 -9.18 1.86
N LEU A 88 -15.16 -7.89 2.15
CA LEU A 88 -16.49 -7.37 2.52
C LEU A 88 -17.46 -7.45 1.32
N PRO A 89 -18.72 -7.88 1.55
CA PRO A 89 -19.73 -8.05 0.49
C PRO A 89 -20.23 -6.74 -0.12
#